data_AF-A0A9P1CJC2-F1
#
_entry.id   AF-A0A9P1CJC2-F1
#
_cell.length_a   1.000
_cell.length_b   1.000
_cell.length_c   1.000
_cell.angle_alpha   90.00
_cell.angle_beta   90.00
_cell.angle_gamma   90.00
#
_symmetry.space_group_name_H-M   'P 1'
#
loop_
_entity.id
_entity.type
_entity.pdbx_description
1 polymer ?
#
loop_
_entity_poly.entity_id
_entity_poly.type
_entity_poly.pdbx_seq_one_letter_code
_entity_poly.pdbx_strand_id
1 'polypeptide(L)'
;MSEIVVQMNEFSTEAEVAFNKSLDDYKKLASKAEDASQNLTKFKALVKDTIAEYVPFYSGAVGQVNAAVKAAQMVVKTMGKKDLEEKLQDVNKTVTTKLNALAQSSSEFSSAVAKSTLEEYKKIWSGLKDKLAYISETTGSFREAFNEKLQTFTGMLEEPLKIALGEEATKQINDLTSSTSKMLANLQHLTDVYRAGLAEAADDVDTAMTYAASHKGSLAVSSAEQGCRANSGVHREKCWAVEAHSGERRNSYATGYDNVFEKLGLHSPPGLDKRLRQRCGIAEALASQFSRAGGAVAEGREYDDGTTWFPGWIWRMAICRRCGTHLGWRFESRSWNRSGGRGDASLFWGLIWRHLRQHGASGNTTTGRAQLRCPKDHVLRRYATPHAHYVCDVCNRQVKTGEHLWGCGACDYDMCDGCKAKAVHRPLKPPEVPAGVAESSASKTRAGDASLALSAVESALPALLKPIFPMVHGMFQCHCEEAQWQLSYAMYWP
;
A
#
# COMPACT_ATOMS: atom_id res chain seq x y z
N MET A 1 0.00 29.12 -1.24
CA MET A 1 0.18 27.78 -1.85
C MET A 1 1.22 26.96 -1.09
N SER A 2 2.45 27.45 -0.91
CA SER A 2 3.48 26.72 -0.12
C SER A 2 2.99 26.32 1.27
N GLU A 3 2.39 27.24 2.03
CA GLU A 3 1.80 26.95 3.36
C GLU A 3 0.75 25.84 3.32
N ILE A 4 -0.13 25.83 2.31
CA ILE A 4 -1.16 24.78 2.13
C ILE A 4 -0.49 23.42 1.91
N VAL A 5 0.56 23.37 1.07
CA VAL A 5 1.30 22.13 0.78
C VAL A 5 1.99 21.61 2.04
N VAL A 6 2.56 22.50 2.86
CA VAL A 6 3.18 22.14 4.15
C VAL A 6 2.13 21.58 5.10
N GLN A 7 1.00 22.27 5.29
CA GLN A 7 -0.09 21.82 6.16
C GLN A 7 -0.65 20.45 5.74
N MET A 8 -0.88 20.25 4.43
CA MET A 8 -1.37 18.96 3.93
C MET A 8 -0.34 17.84 4.13
N ASN A 9 0.95 18.15 4.04
CA ASN A 9 2.02 17.18 4.26
C ASN A 9 2.17 16.80 5.74
N GLU A 10 2.09 17.78 6.63
CA GLU A 10 2.09 17.59 8.08
C GLU A 10 0.89 16.74 8.50
N PHE A 11 -0.32 17.13 8.08
CA PHE A 11 -1.54 16.35 8.32
C PHE A 11 -1.40 14.89 7.86
N SER A 12 -0.88 14.67 6.64
CA SER A 12 -0.71 13.30 6.11
C SER A 12 0.22 12.45 6.98
N THR A 13 1.24 13.07 7.56
CA THR A 13 2.22 12.39 8.42
C THR A 13 1.64 12.11 9.80
N GLU A 14 0.97 13.09 10.40
CA GLU A 14 0.33 12.96 11.71
C GLU A 14 -0.77 11.90 11.69
N ALA A 15 -1.60 11.91 10.64
CA ALA A 15 -2.67 10.94 10.47
C ALA A 15 -2.13 9.51 10.27
N GLU A 16 -1.00 9.34 9.57
CA GLU A 16 -0.33 8.03 9.48
C GLU A 16 0.06 7.50 10.87
N VAL A 17 0.68 8.35 11.69
CA VAL A 17 1.10 8.00 13.05
C VAL A 17 -0.10 7.66 13.92
N ALA A 18 -1.15 8.47 13.86
CA ALA A 18 -2.39 8.27 14.61
C ALA A 18 -3.06 6.95 14.21
N PHE A 19 -3.17 6.65 12.91
CA PHE A 19 -3.74 5.40 12.42
C PHE A 19 -2.94 4.18 12.85
N ASN A 20 -1.61 4.21 12.70
CA ASN A 20 -0.76 3.08 13.09
C ASN A 20 -0.89 2.79 14.59
N LYS A 21 -0.98 3.84 15.42
CA LYS A 21 -1.27 3.70 16.86
C LYS A 21 -2.63 3.04 17.09
N SER A 22 -3.70 3.52 16.45
CA SER A 22 -5.04 2.95 16.58
C SER A 22 -5.11 1.50 16.08
N LEU A 23 -4.37 1.17 15.02
CA LEU A 23 -4.25 -0.18 14.49
C LEU A 23 -3.51 -1.11 15.46
N ASP A 24 -2.43 -0.66 16.09
CA ASP A 24 -1.73 -1.43 17.11
C ASP A 24 -2.61 -1.69 18.34
N ASP A 25 -3.37 -0.69 18.77
CA ASP A 25 -4.32 -0.83 19.88
C ASP A 25 -5.47 -1.77 19.50
N TYR A 26 -5.98 -1.70 18.28
CA TYR A 26 -6.91 -2.69 17.73
C TYR A 26 -6.31 -4.11 17.82
N LYS A 27 -5.08 -4.33 17.34
CA LYS A 27 -4.44 -5.66 17.34
C LYS A 27 -4.27 -6.22 18.76
N LYS A 28 -3.83 -5.40 19.71
CA LYS A 28 -3.74 -5.79 21.14
C LYS A 28 -5.09 -6.21 21.68
N LEU A 29 -6.15 -5.48 21.34
CA LEU A 29 -7.49 -5.76 21.81
C LEU A 29 -8.14 -6.95 21.08
N ALA A 30 -7.86 -7.16 19.80
CA ALA A 30 -8.40 -8.25 19.00
C ALA A 30 -7.85 -9.60 19.44
N SER A 31 -6.57 -9.64 19.82
CA SER A 31 -5.93 -10.84 20.41
C SER A 31 -6.56 -11.29 21.74
N LYS A 32 -7.24 -10.38 22.44
CA LYS A 32 -7.91 -10.63 23.72
C LYS A 32 -9.42 -10.82 23.61
N ALA A 33 -10.00 -10.56 22.44
CA ALA A 33 -11.45 -10.64 22.30
C ALA A 33 -11.92 -12.07 22.42
N GLU A 34 -12.92 -12.29 23.27
CA GLU A 34 -13.50 -13.61 23.50
C GLU A 34 -14.49 -13.98 22.37
N ASP A 35 -15.02 -12.99 21.65
CA ASP A 35 -15.99 -13.20 20.57
C ASP A 35 -15.84 -12.23 19.38
N ALA A 36 -16.43 -12.62 18.25
CA ALA A 36 -16.39 -11.87 16.99
C ALA A 36 -17.15 -10.52 17.03
N SER A 37 -18.11 -10.34 17.94
CA SER A 37 -18.88 -9.09 18.08
C SER A 37 -18.01 -7.98 18.68
N GLN A 38 -17.17 -8.32 19.66
CA GLN A 38 -16.19 -7.40 20.22
C GLN A 38 -15.16 -6.96 19.17
N ASN A 39 -14.68 -7.88 18.33
CA ASN A 39 -13.76 -7.54 17.23
C ASN A 39 -14.41 -6.62 16.20
N LEU A 40 -15.64 -6.90 15.79
CA LEU A 40 -16.37 -6.02 14.88
C LEU A 40 -16.59 -4.62 15.49
N THR A 41 -16.93 -4.53 16.77
CA THR A 41 -17.10 -3.24 17.47
C THR A 41 -15.80 -2.43 17.49
N LYS A 42 -14.67 -3.08 17.78
CA LYS A 42 -13.35 -2.44 17.77
C LYS A 42 -12.94 -2.01 16.36
N PHE A 43 -13.21 -2.83 15.35
CA PHE A 43 -12.95 -2.49 13.96
C PHE A 43 -13.77 -1.27 13.51
N LYS A 44 -15.05 -1.18 13.91
CA LYS A 44 -15.88 0.00 13.66
C LYS A 44 -15.32 1.26 14.31
N ALA A 45 -14.82 1.17 15.54
CA ALA A 45 -14.17 2.28 16.22
C ALA A 45 -12.90 2.73 15.46
N LEU A 46 -12.01 1.79 15.10
CA LEU A 46 -10.82 2.07 14.30
C LEU A 46 -11.17 2.82 13.01
N VAL A 47 -12.16 2.33 12.25
CA VAL A 47 -12.60 2.96 11.01
C VAL A 47 -13.20 4.36 11.25
N LYS A 48 -14.05 4.50 12.27
CA LYS A 48 -14.66 5.78 12.62
C LYS A 48 -13.60 6.83 12.95
N ASP A 49 -12.67 6.48 13.83
CA ASP A 49 -11.63 7.39 14.30
C ASP A 49 -10.70 7.77 13.15
N THR A 50 -10.36 6.80 12.29
CA THR A 50 -9.54 7.05 11.09
C THR A 50 -10.21 8.00 10.11
N ILE A 51 -11.53 7.89 9.86
CA ILE A 51 -12.19 8.65 8.78
C ILE A 51 -12.74 9.99 9.24
N ALA A 52 -13.05 10.14 10.54
CA ALA A 52 -13.65 11.34 11.09
C ALA A 52 -12.86 12.61 10.75
N GLU A 53 -11.53 12.50 10.67
CA GLU A 53 -10.64 13.62 10.36
C GLU A 53 -10.44 13.87 8.86
N TYR A 54 -10.64 12.84 8.03
CA TYR A 54 -10.31 12.87 6.60
C TYR A 54 -11.33 13.57 5.74
N VAL A 55 -12.62 13.32 5.98
CA VAL A 55 -13.69 13.95 5.21
C VAL A 55 -13.64 15.48 5.37
N PRO A 56 -13.52 16.03 6.60
CA PRO A 56 -13.28 17.46 6.79
C PRO A 56 -11.99 17.96 6.14
N PHE A 57 -10.89 17.19 6.25
CA PHE A 57 -9.61 17.55 5.65
C PHE A 57 -9.71 17.71 4.13
N TYR A 58 -10.24 16.72 3.40
CA TYR A 58 -10.37 16.79 1.95
C TYR A 58 -11.25 17.96 1.51
N SER A 59 -12.37 18.18 2.22
CA SER A 59 -13.29 19.29 1.95
C SER A 59 -12.63 20.65 2.20
N GLY A 60 -11.85 20.78 3.28
CA GLY A 60 -11.07 21.98 3.59
C GLY A 60 -9.98 22.26 2.56
N ALA A 61 -9.25 21.22 2.15
CA ALA A 61 -8.22 21.31 1.11
C ALA A 61 -8.80 21.79 -0.24
N VAL A 62 -10.00 21.32 -0.62
CA VAL A 62 -10.71 21.82 -1.81
C VAL A 62 -10.98 23.32 -1.70
N GLY A 63 -11.44 23.79 -0.54
CA GLY A 63 -11.67 25.22 -0.29
C GLY A 63 -10.40 26.06 -0.44
N GLN A 64 -9.30 25.61 0.17
CA GLN A 64 -8.01 26.27 0.11
C GLN A 64 -7.42 26.31 -1.30
N VAL A 65 -7.48 25.20 -2.04
CA VAL A 65 -7.01 25.14 -3.43
C VAL A 65 -7.84 26.06 -4.33
N ASN A 66 -9.17 26.03 -4.21
CA ASN A 66 -10.04 26.91 -4.98
C ASN A 66 -9.73 28.40 -4.73
N ALA A 67 -9.49 28.78 -3.47
CA ALA A 67 -9.11 30.15 -3.13
C ALA A 67 -7.75 30.53 -3.74
N ALA A 68 -6.75 29.65 -3.67
CA ALA A 68 -5.43 29.87 -4.23
C ALA A 68 -5.46 29.97 -5.77
N VAL A 69 -6.19 29.08 -6.44
CA VAL A 69 -6.38 29.11 -7.90
C VAL A 69 -7.07 30.40 -8.31
N LYS A 70 -8.15 30.81 -7.61
CA LYS A 70 -8.85 32.05 -7.91
C LYS A 70 -7.94 33.27 -7.79
N ALA A 71 -7.07 33.31 -6.77
CA ALA A 71 -6.07 34.36 -6.63
C ALA A 71 -5.07 34.37 -7.80
N ALA A 72 -4.54 33.20 -8.19
CA ALA A 72 -3.64 33.09 -9.33
C ALA A 72 -4.33 33.44 -10.66
N GLN A 73 -5.60 33.07 -10.86
CA GLN A 73 -6.39 33.44 -12.05
C GLN A 73 -6.51 34.95 -12.20
N MET A 74 -6.68 35.70 -11.10
CA MET A 74 -6.73 37.17 -11.17
C MET A 74 -5.42 37.75 -11.72
N VAL A 75 -4.27 37.22 -11.29
CA VAL A 75 -2.94 37.64 -11.78
C VAL A 75 -2.73 37.24 -13.24
N VAL A 76 -3.08 36.01 -13.60
CA VAL A 76 -2.94 35.53 -14.99
C VAL A 76 -3.80 36.33 -15.95
N LYS A 77 -5.00 36.72 -15.51
CA LYS A 77 -5.92 37.57 -16.27
C LYS A 77 -5.36 38.98 -16.49
N THR A 78 -4.72 39.59 -15.49
CA THR A 78 -4.07 40.91 -15.67
C THR A 78 -2.86 40.84 -16.61
N MET A 79 -2.20 39.68 -16.72
CA MET A 79 -1.13 39.45 -17.69
C MET A 79 -1.63 39.21 -19.13
N GLY A 80 -2.94 39.06 -19.34
CA GLY A 80 -3.51 38.77 -20.66
C GLY A 80 -3.15 37.37 -21.21
N LYS A 81 -2.78 36.42 -20.33
CA LYS A 81 -2.35 35.06 -20.70
C LYS A 81 -3.51 34.07 -20.61
N LYS A 82 -4.40 34.11 -21.62
CA LYS A 82 -5.61 33.28 -21.66
C LYS A 82 -5.33 31.77 -21.62
N ASP A 83 -4.28 31.33 -22.29
CA ASP A 83 -3.80 29.95 -22.29
C ASP A 83 -3.46 29.45 -20.88
N LEU A 84 -2.80 30.30 -20.09
CA LEU A 84 -2.44 29.99 -18.72
C LEU A 84 -3.67 29.97 -17.79
N GLU A 85 -4.66 30.83 -18.05
CA GLU A 85 -5.93 30.86 -17.32
C GLU A 85 -6.71 29.55 -17.49
N GLU A 86 -6.82 29.07 -18.74
CA GLU A 86 -7.46 27.80 -19.08
C GLU A 86 -6.75 26.61 -18.42
N LYS A 87 -5.41 26.59 -18.41
CA LYS A 87 -4.62 25.54 -17.73
C LYS A 87 -4.81 25.56 -16.22
N LEU A 88 -4.84 26.73 -15.60
CA LEU A 88 -5.06 26.87 -14.17
C LEU A 88 -6.48 26.43 -13.77
N GLN A 89 -7.48 26.71 -14.61
CA GLN A 89 -8.85 26.22 -14.42
C GLN A 89 -8.92 24.68 -14.54
N ASP A 90 -8.18 24.09 -15.47
CA ASP A 90 -8.10 22.64 -15.66
C ASP A 90 -7.41 21.94 -14.47
N VAL A 91 -6.34 22.51 -13.91
CA VAL A 91 -5.73 22.08 -12.64
C VAL A 91 -6.78 22.10 -11.53
N ASN A 92 -7.49 23.22 -11.36
CA ASN A 92 -8.46 23.37 -10.29
C ASN A 92 -9.63 22.38 -10.39
N LYS A 93 -10.14 22.19 -11.61
CA LYS A 93 -11.19 21.20 -11.90
C LYS A 93 -10.71 19.80 -11.51
N THR A 94 -9.49 19.44 -11.90
CA THR A 94 -8.90 18.12 -11.60
C THR A 94 -8.79 17.90 -10.10
N VAL A 95 -8.25 18.87 -9.35
CA VAL A 95 -8.11 18.80 -7.89
C VAL A 95 -9.47 18.68 -7.22
N THR A 96 -10.40 19.57 -7.55
CA THR A 96 -11.74 19.62 -6.95
C THR A 96 -12.49 18.31 -7.19
N THR A 97 -12.50 17.81 -8.43
CA THR A 97 -13.17 16.55 -8.75
C THR A 97 -12.57 15.36 -7.98
N LYS A 98 -11.24 15.26 -7.92
CA LYS A 98 -10.58 14.11 -7.28
C LYS A 98 -10.68 14.15 -5.75
N LEU A 99 -10.48 15.30 -5.12
CA LEU A 99 -10.64 15.44 -3.67
C LEU A 99 -12.10 15.24 -3.22
N ASN A 100 -13.08 15.74 -3.98
CA ASN A 100 -14.49 15.46 -3.68
C ASN A 100 -14.83 13.98 -3.81
N ALA A 101 -14.30 13.29 -4.84
CA ALA A 101 -14.48 11.85 -4.99
C ALA A 101 -13.87 11.07 -3.80
N LEU A 102 -12.70 11.48 -3.30
CA LEU A 102 -12.08 10.90 -2.11
C LEU A 102 -12.91 11.14 -0.85
N ALA A 103 -13.39 12.38 -0.64
CA ALA A 103 -14.24 12.73 0.50
C ALA A 103 -15.55 11.92 0.49
N GLN A 104 -16.22 11.84 -0.67
CA GLN A 104 -17.44 11.06 -0.84
C GLN A 104 -17.20 9.57 -0.57
N SER A 105 -16.18 8.98 -1.20
CA SER A 105 -15.87 7.55 -1.07
C SER A 105 -15.52 7.17 0.38
N SER A 106 -14.77 8.04 1.07
CA SER A 106 -14.42 7.87 2.48
C SER A 106 -15.65 7.94 3.39
N SER A 107 -16.54 8.90 3.14
CA SER A 107 -17.82 9.03 3.87
C SER A 107 -18.71 7.80 3.69
N GLU A 108 -18.86 7.34 2.45
CA GLU A 108 -19.64 6.14 2.17
C GLU A 108 -19.03 4.88 2.78
N PHE A 109 -17.71 4.75 2.76
CA PHE A 109 -16.99 3.64 3.40
C PHE A 109 -17.22 3.64 4.92
N SER A 110 -17.06 4.79 5.58
CA SER A 110 -17.36 4.95 7.02
C SER A 110 -18.80 4.59 7.35
N SER A 111 -19.76 5.10 6.58
CA SER A 111 -21.20 4.83 6.77
C SER A 111 -21.54 3.35 6.61
N ALA A 112 -20.93 2.68 5.63
CA ALA A 112 -21.11 1.24 5.41
C ALA A 112 -20.55 0.41 6.58
N VAL A 113 -19.36 0.75 7.08
CA VAL A 113 -18.77 0.06 8.24
C VAL A 113 -19.60 0.29 9.50
N ALA A 114 -20.02 1.52 9.78
CA ALA A 114 -20.80 1.86 10.96
C ALA A 114 -22.11 1.06 11.04
N LYS A 115 -22.80 0.90 9.90
CA LYS A 115 -24.08 0.18 9.80
C LYS A 115 -23.95 -1.34 9.75
N SER A 116 -22.76 -1.88 9.49
CA SER A 116 -22.57 -3.32 9.31
C SER A 116 -22.99 -4.12 10.55
N THR A 117 -23.80 -5.16 10.36
CA THR A 117 -24.03 -6.18 11.39
C THR A 117 -23.01 -7.32 11.25
N LEU A 118 -22.93 -8.20 12.25
CA LEU A 118 -22.06 -9.38 12.17
C LEU A 118 -22.45 -10.30 10.98
N GLU A 119 -23.74 -10.46 10.71
CA GLU A 119 -24.23 -11.29 9.61
C GLU A 119 -23.94 -10.67 8.24
N GLU A 120 -24.05 -9.35 8.13
CA GLU A 120 -23.79 -8.62 6.89
C GLU A 120 -22.30 -8.35 6.65
N TYR A 121 -21.46 -8.46 7.68
CA TYR A 121 -20.06 -8.07 7.64
C TYR A 121 -19.32 -8.71 6.47
N LYS A 122 -19.46 -10.02 6.23
CA LYS A 122 -18.78 -10.70 5.11
C LYS A 122 -19.18 -10.14 3.74
N LYS A 123 -20.46 -9.82 3.56
CA LYS A 123 -20.99 -9.24 2.32
C LYS A 123 -20.51 -7.79 2.15
N ILE A 124 -20.50 -7.04 3.24
CA ILE A 124 -20.03 -5.65 3.25
C ILE A 124 -18.52 -5.63 3.00
N TRP A 125 -17.77 -6.58 3.56
CA TRP A 125 -16.31 -6.61 3.51
C TRP A 125 -15.74 -6.69 2.09
N SER A 126 -16.32 -7.50 1.21
CA SER A 126 -15.90 -7.50 -0.21
C SER A 126 -16.08 -6.12 -0.85
N GLY A 127 -17.24 -5.48 -0.62
CA GLY A 127 -17.49 -4.13 -1.11
C GLY A 127 -16.58 -3.07 -0.47
N LEU A 128 -16.17 -3.28 0.79
CA LEU A 128 -15.21 -2.42 1.48
C LEU A 128 -13.80 -2.55 0.90
N LYS A 129 -13.33 -3.77 0.56
CA LYS A 129 -12.05 -3.98 -0.15
C LYS A 129 -12.05 -3.24 -1.48
N ASP A 130 -13.14 -3.33 -2.24
CA ASP A 130 -13.28 -2.63 -3.52
C ASP A 130 -13.26 -1.11 -3.34
N LYS A 131 -13.92 -0.57 -2.30
CA LYS A 131 -13.87 0.87 -1.98
C LYS A 131 -12.48 1.33 -1.56
N LEU A 132 -11.77 0.56 -0.74
CA LEU A 132 -10.38 0.89 -0.34
C LEU A 132 -9.43 0.84 -1.55
N ALA A 133 -9.62 -0.13 -2.45
CA ALA A 133 -8.89 -0.19 -3.70
C ALA A 133 -9.18 1.03 -4.58
N TYR A 134 -10.45 1.40 -4.72
CA TYR A 134 -10.87 2.59 -5.47
C TYR A 134 -10.28 3.89 -4.90
N ILE A 135 -10.26 4.05 -3.57
CA ILE A 135 -9.64 5.21 -2.91
C ILE A 135 -8.13 5.26 -3.23
N SER A 136 -7.40 4.14 -3.07
CA SER A 136 -5.97 4.05 -3.38
C SER A 136 -5.68 4.34 -4.87
N GLU A 137 -6.48 3.80 -5.78
CA GLU A 137 -6.36 4.06 -7.23
C GLU A 137 -6.69 5.52 -7.56
N THR A 138 -7.72 6.10 -6.93
CA THR A 138 -8.10 7.49 -7.13
C THR A 138 -7.02 8.45 -6.65
N THR A 139 -6.40 8.18 -5.50
CA THR A 139 -5.26 8.96 -4.99
C THR A 139 -4.06 8.86 -5.94
N GLY A 140 -3.79 7.66 -6.48
CA GLY A 140 -2.68 7.44 -7.41
C GLY A 140 -2.88 8.19 -8.72
N SER A 141 -4.07 8.06 -9.30
CA SER A 141 -4.51 8.81 -10.48
C SER A 141 -4.49 10.32 -10.25
N PHE A 142 -4.91 10.78 -9.08
CA PHE A 142 -4.86 12.20 -8.71
C PHE A 142 -3.42 12.72 -8.70
N ARG A 143 -2.50 11.99 -8.04
CA ARG A 143 -1.08 12.35 -8.02
C ARG A 143 -0.50 12.47 -9.41
N GLU A 144 -0.75 11.48 -10.28
CA GLU A 144 -0.22 11.48 -11.64
C GLU A 144 -0.77 12.64 -12.48
N ALA A 145 -2.09 12.79 -12.52
CA ALA A 145 -2.73 13.85 -13.28
C ALA A 145 -2.36 15.25 -12.77
N PHE A 146 -2.25 15.42 -11.46
CA PHE A 146 -1.85 16.70 -10.87
C PHE A 146 -0.39 17.02 -11.17
N ASN A 147 0.53 16.07 -11.00
CA ASN A 147 1.95 16.29 -11.29
C ASN A 147 2.18 16.63 -12.77
N GLU A 148 1.50 15.95 -13.69
CA GLU A 148 1.58 16.25 -15.12
C GLU A 148 1.11 17.69 -15.42
N LYS A 149 -0.05 18.09 -14.90
CA LYS A 149 -0.59 19.44 -15.12
C LYS A 149 0.25 20.51 -14.43
N LEU A 150 0.77 20.23 -13.24
CA LEU A 150 1.64 21.15 -12.50
C LEU A 150 2.96 21.35 -13.24
N GLN A 151 3.61 20.29 -13.73
CA GLN A 151 4.83 20.38 -14.53
C GLN A 151 4.61 21.17 -15.83
N THR A 152 3.47 20.94 -16.49
CA THR A 152 3.09 21.70 -17.68
C THR A 152 2.93 23.19 -17.35
N PHE A 153 2.22 23.50 -16.27
CA PHE A 153 1.99 24.86 -15.81
C PHE A 153 3.30 25.57 -15.41
N THR A 154 4.19 24.88 -14.68
CA THR A 154 5.49 25.46 -14.30
C THR A 154 6.40 25.68 -15.49
N GLY A 155 6.43 24.75 -16.45
CA GLY A 155 7.21 24.93 -17.68
C GLY A 155 6.76 26.13 -18.51
N MET A 156 5.46 26.45 -18.51
CA MET A 156 4.94 27.65 -19.17
C MET A 156 5.30 28.95 -18.44
N LEU A 157 5.49 28.89 -17.13
CA LEU A 157 5.77 30.04 -16.26
C LEU A 157 7.25 30.33 -16.06
N GLU A 158 8.10 29.31 -16.20
CA GLU A 158 9.52 29.39 -15.86
C GLU A 158 10.23 30.54 -16.58
N GLU A 159 10.16 30.58 -17.91
CA GLU A 159 10.85 31.61 -18.69
C GLU A 159 10.26 33.02 -18.48
N PRO A 160 8.91 33.22 -18.54
CA PRO A 160 8.33 34.53 -18.24
C PRO A 160 8.69 35.07 -16.85
N LEU A 161 8.74 34.22 -15.82
CA LEU A 161 9.05 34.64 -14.46
C LEU A 161 10.54 34.88 -14.28
N LYS A 162 11.39 34.08 -14.90
CA LYS A 162 12.82 34.31 -14.94
C LYS A 162 13.15 35.68 -15.53
N ILE A 163 12.48 36.05 -16.62
CA ILE A 163 12.63 37.36 -17.26
C ILE A 163 12.09 38.49 -16.37
N ALA A 164 10.92 38.31 -15.75
CA ALA A 164 10.24 39.38 -15.02
C ALA A 164 10.77 39.61 -13.61
N LEU A 165 11.14 38.55 -12.90
CA LEU A 165 11.42 38.54 -11.46
C LEU A 165 12.81 37.95 -11.11
N GLY A 166 13.54 37.46 -12.11
CA GLY A 166 14.85 36.83 -11.93
C GLY A 166 14.79 35.36 -11.51
N GLU A 167 15.97 34.77 -11.31
CA GLU A 167 16.14 33.32 -11.02
C GLU A 167 15.47 32.87 -9.71
N GLU A 168 15.31 33.77 -8.74
CA GLU A 168 14.73 33.42 -7.43
C GLU A 168 13.24 33.04 -7.55
N ALA A 169 12.48 33.68 -8.45
CA ALA A 169 11.07 33.33 -8.68
C ALA A 169 10.93 31.93 -9.29
N THR A 170 11.79 31.58 -10.25
CA THR A 170 11.85 30.25 -10.84
C THR A 170 12.19 29.20 -9.80
N LYS A 171 13.17 29.48 -8.93
CA LYS A 171 13.53 28.59 -7.83
C LYS A 171 12.36 28.36 -6.88
N GLN A 172 11.65 29.41 -6.46
CA GLN A 172 10.48 29.28 -5.58
C GLN A 172 9.36 28.42 -6.19
N ILE A 173 9.13 28.50 -7.49
CA ILE A 173 8.15 27.66 -8.19
C ILE A 173 8.61 26.21 -8.26
N ASN A 174 9.89 25.97 -8.54
CA ASN A 174 10.45 24.63 -8.56
C ASN A 174 10.40 23.99 -7.16
N ASP A 175 10.69 24.75 -6.12
CA ASP A 175 10.59 24.32 -4.72
C ASP A 175 9.14 24.01 -4.33
N LEU A 176 8.19 24.84 -4.75
CA LEU A 176 6.75 24.59 -4.57
C LEU A 176 6.32 23.31 -5.30
N THR A 177 6.78 23.09 -6.53
CA THR A 177 6.44 21.90 -7.32
C THR A 177 7.01 20.62 -6.73
N SER A 178 8.26 20.68 -6.30
CA SER A 178 8.92 19.60 -5.57
C SER A 178 8.16 19.27 -4.28
N SER A 179 7.82 20.30 -3.49
CA SER A 179 7.09 20.15 -2.23
C SER A 179 5.70 19.54 -2.47
N THR A 180 5.00 19.98 -3.50
CA THR A 180 3.66 19.45 -3.84
C THR A 180 3.74 17.99 -4.30
N SER A 181 4.74 17.65 -5.10
CA SER A 181 4.99 16.26 -5.53
C SER A 181 5.25 15.34 -4.33
N LYS A 182 6.02 15.82 -3.34
CA LYS A 182 6.30 15.09 -2.11
C LYS A 182 5.04 14.92 -1.26
N MET A 183 4.26 15.98 -1.07
CA MET A 183 2.98 15.93 -0.35
C MET A 183 2.03 14.91 -0.99
N LEU A 184 1.89 14.88 -2.32
CA LEU A 184 1.05 13.90 -3.01
C LEU A 184 1.58 12.46 -2.88
N ALA A 185 2.90 12.28 -2.83
CA ALA A 185 3.49 10.97 -2.57
C ALA A 185 3.17 10.48 -1.15
N ASN A 186 3.22 11.37 -0.16
CA ASN A 186 2.86 11.06 1.22
C ASN A 186 1.37 10.74 1.37
N LEU A 187 0.48 11.48 0.67
CA LEU A 187 -0.95 11.17 0.65
C LEU A 187 -1.24 9.79 0.05
N GLN A 188 -0.53 9.41 -1.02
CA GLN A 188 -0.63 8.07 -1.59
C GLN A 188 -0.17 7.00 -0.61
N HIS A 189 1.00 7.19 0.01
CA HIS A 189 1.55 6.27 1.00
C HIS A 189 0.59 6.05 2.16
N LEU A 190 0.04 7.12 2.71
CA LEU A 190 -0.98 7.09 3.76
C LEU A 190 -2.20 6.26 3.35
N THR A 191 -2.71 6.47 2.14
CA THR A 191 -3.84 5.71 1.61
C THR A 191 -3.51 4.21 1.47
N ASP A 192 -2.26 3.88 1.09
CA ASP A 192 -1.80 2.50 0.98
C ASP A 192 -1.63 1.82 2.35
N VAL A 193 -1.13 2.56 3.35
CA VAL A 193 -1.07 2.12 4.75
C VAL A 193 -2.47 1.79 5.26
N TYR A 194 -3.46 2.64 4.97
CA TYR A 194 -4.84 2.44 5.41
C TYR A 194 -5.48 1.23 4.77
N ARG A 195 -5.33 1.10 3.45
CA ARG A 195 -5.82 -0.09 2.73
C ARG A 195 -5.23 -1.36 3.32
N ALA A 196 -3.93 -1.39 3.59
CA ALA A 196 -3.27 -2.56 4.15
C ALA A 196 -3.71 -2.87 5.59
N GLY A 197 -3.67 -1.86 6.47
CA GLY A 197 -4.02 -2.02 7.89
C GLY A 197 -5.49 -2.36 8.12
N LEU A 198 -6.41 -1.71 7.39
CA LEU A 198 -7.84 -2.03 7.46
C LEU A 198 -8.14 -3.41 6.86
N ALA A 199 -7.41 -3.83 5.83
CA ALA A 199 -7.53 -5.18 5.29
C ALA A 199 -7.10 -6.25 6.29
N GLU A 200 -5.97 -6.05 6.96
CA GLU A 200 -5.48 -6.94 8.01
C GLU A 200 -6.47 -7.01 9.18
N ALA A 201 -6.91 -5.87 9.69
CA ALA A 201 -7.84 -5.80 10.81
C ALA A 201 -9.18 -6.51 10.50
N ALA A 202 -9.64 -6.42 9.26
CA ALA A 202 -10.87 -7.07 8.84
C ALA A 202 -10.73 -8.59 8.62
N ASP A 203 -9.57 -9.04 8.13
CA ASP A 203 -9.27 -10.47 8.05
C ASP A 203 -9.21 -11.10 9.47
N ASP A 204 -8.80 -10.34 10.50
CA ASP A 204 -8.91 -10.77 11.92
C ASP A 204 -10.37 -10.96 12.36
N VAL A 205 -11.28 -10.08 11.94
CA VAL A 205 -12.73 -10.23 12.23
C VAL A 205 -13.26 -11.48 11.56
N ASP A 206 -12.93 -11.71 10.29
CA ASP A 206 -13.39 -12.89 9.54
C ASP A 206 -12.86 -14.21 10.15
N THR A 207 -11.60 -14.19 10.62
CA THR A 207 -10.99 -15.31 11.34
C THR A 207 -11.73 -15.61 12.64
N ALA A 208 -12.02 -14.58 13.45
CA ALA A 208 -12.78 -14.73 14.69
C ALA A 208 -14.21 -15.27 14.44
N MET A 209 -14.87 -14.79 13.39
CA MET A 209 -16.20 -15.29 12.99
C MET A 209 -16.16 -16.76 12.59
N THR A 210 -15.16 -17.16 11.81
CA THR A 210 -14.99 -18.55 11.35
C THR A 210 -14.69 -19.48 12.52
N TYR A 211 -13.86 -19.04 13.45
CA TYR A 211 -13.58 -19.77 14.69
C TYR A 211 -14.85 -19.97 15.52
N ALA A 212 -15.63 -18.91 15.75
CA ALA A 212 -16.88 -18.99 16.52
C ALA A 212 -17.92 -19.92 15.89
N ALA A 213 -18.04 -19.92 14.55
CA ALA A 213 -18.94 -20.80 13.83
C ALA A 213 -18.57 -22.29 13.99
N SER A 214 -17.27 -22.62 13.94
CA SER A 214 -16.79 -24.00 14.12
C SER A 214 -17.01 -24.54 15.54
N HIS A 215 -16.88 -23.69 16.57
CA HIS A 215 -17.03 -24.12 17.97
C HIS A 215 -18.48 -24.33 18.39
N LYS A 216 -19.43 -23.56 17.86
CA LYS A 216 -20.86 -23.79 18.09
C LYS A 216 -21.31 -25.18 17.59
N GLY A 217 -20.73 -25.67 16.50
CA GLY A 217 -20.98 -27.02 16.01
C GLY A 217 -20.48 -28.11 16.97
N SER A 218 -19.33 -27.92 17.60
CA SER A 218 -18.76 -28.91 18.52
C SER A 218 -19.54 -29.05 19.83
N LEU A 219 -20.08 -27.95 20.37
CA LEU A 219 -20.87 -27.99 21.61
C LEU A 219 -22.25 -28.63 21.41
N ALA A 220 -22.83 -28.50 20.21
CA ALA A 220 -24.09 -29.16 19.87
C ALA A 220 -23.92 -30.69 19.78
N VAL A 221 -22.79 -31.18 19.28
CA VAL A 221 -22.48 -32.62 19.21
C VAL A 221 -22.25 -33.22 20.60
N SER A 222 -21.53 -32.52 21.50
CA SER A 222 -21.33 -33.00 22.87
C SER A 222 -22.62 -33.07 23.69
N SER A 223 -23.57 -32.16 23.45
CA SER A 223 -24.89 -32.19 24.10
C SER A 223 -25.77 -33.33 23.57
N ALA A 224 -25.66 -33.68 22.29
CA ALA A 224 -26.37 -34.83 21.71
C ALA A 224 -25.80 -36.17 22.22
N GLU A 225 -24.48 -36.28 22.39
CA GLU A 225 -23.83 -37.47 22.97
C GLU A 225 -24.12 -37.64 24.47
N GLN A 226 -24.27 -36.55 25.23
CA GLN A 226 -24.71 -36.62 26.63
C GLN A 226 -26.18 -37.03 26.77
N GLY A 227 -27.06 -36.67 25.82
CA GLY A 227 -28.44 -37.14 25.78
C GLY A 227 -28.57 -38.65 25.58
N CYS A 228 -27.66 -39.28 24.84
CA CYS A 228 -27.66 -40.73 24.65
C CYS A 228 -27.16 -41.54 25.85
N ARG A 229 -26.41 -40.94 26.78
CA ARG A 229 -25.91 -41.65 27.98
C ARG A 229 -26.88 -41.64 29.17
N ALA A 230 -27.91 -40.78 29.15
CA ALA A 230 -28.86 -40.66 30.26
C ALA A 230 -30.02 -41.67 30.22
N ASN A 231 -30.12 -42.50 29.17
CA ASN A 231 -31.22 -43.44 28.99
C ASN A 231 -30.73 -44.89 28.77
N SER A 232 -29.89 -45.39 29.68
CA SER A 232 -29.54 -46.81 29.76
C SER A 232 -30.27 -47.47 30.92
N GLY A 233 -31.58 -47.64 30.75
CA GLY A 233 -32.42 -48.49 31.56
C GLY A 233 -33.32 -49.31 30.64
N VAL A 234 -32.92 -50.57 30.41
CA VAL A 234 -33.69 -51.66 29.81
C VAL A 234 -33.70 -51.75 28.26
N HIS A 235 -33.40 -52.98 27.81
CA HIS A 235 -33.41 -53.54 26.45
C HIS A 235 -32.27 -53.17 25.48
N ARG A 236 -31.22 -53.98 25.53
CA ARG A 236 -30.42 -54.38 24.36
C ARG A 236 -31.27 -55.31 23.50
N GLU A 237 -31.68 -54.86 22.33
CA GLU A 237 -31.67 -55.60 21.06
C GLU A 237 -32.29 -54.73 19.96
N LYS A 238 -31.63 -54.69 18.79
CA LYS A 238 -32.04 -54.02 17.54
C LYS A 238 -31.93 -52.50 17.46
N CYS A 239 -30.71 -52.00 17.29
CA CYS A 239 -30.44 -50.78 16.52
C CYS A 239 -29.22 -50.99 15.61
N TRP A 240 -29.40 -51.81 14.57
CA TRP A 240 -28.62 -51.75 13.34
C TRP A 240 -29.63 -51.60 12.21
N ALA A 241 -30.00 -50.36 11.92
CA ALA A 241 -30.63 -49.91 10.68
C ALA A 241 -30.78 -48.39 10.77
N VAL A 242 -29.72 -47.66 10.42
CA VAL A 242 -29.89 -46.36 9.79
C VAL A 242 -29.57 -46.60 8.34
N GLU A 243 -30.62 -46.83 7.56
CA GLU A 243 -30.57 -46.82 6.12
C GLU A 243 -30.02 -45.47 5.66
N ALA A 244 -28.87 -45.52 5.01
CA ALA A 244 -28.36 -44.42 4.21
C ALA A 244 -29.30 -44.22 3.02
N HIS A 245 -30.30 -43.36 3.17
CA HIS A 245 -30.89 -42.71 2.01
C HIS A 245 -29.82 -41.79 1.41
N SER A 246 -29.23 -42.24 0.31
CA SER A 246 -28.49 -41.44 -0.66
C SER A 246 -29.45 -40.42 -1.30
N GLY A 247 -29.79 -39.38 -0.53
CA GLY A 247 -30.38 -38.16 -1.04
C GLY A 247 -29.24 -37.23 -1.45
N GLU A 248 -28.97 -37.21 -2.75
CA GLU A 248 -28.03 -36.32 -3.41
C GLU A 248 -28.38 -34.84 -3.11
N ARG A 249 -27.77 -34.26 -2.06
CA ARG A 249 -27.68 -32.81 -1.88
C ARG A 249 -26.22 -32.42 -1.93
N ARG A 250 -25.77 -32.01 -3.12
CA ARG A 250 -24.56 -31.20 -3.27
C ARG A 250 -24.80 -29.85 -2.58
N ASN A 251 -24.34 -29.71 -1.34
CA ASN A 251 -24.14 -28.39 -0.75
C ASN A 251 -22.80 -27.86 -1.26
N SER A 252 -22.89 -26.96 -2.24
CA SER A 252 -21.77 -26.23 -2.83
C SER A 252 -21.28 -25.15 -1.87
N TYR A 253 -20.32 -25.48 -1.01
CA TYR A 253 -19.57 -24.49 -0.23
C TYR A 253 -18.07 -24.82 -0.25
N ALA A 254 -17.49 -24.79 -1.44
CA ALA A 254 -16.03 -24.86 -1.67
C ALA A 254 -15.60 -24.05 -2.91
N THR A 255 -16.43 -23.13 -3.42
CA THR A 255 -16.29 -22.63 -4.81
C THR A 255 -15.46 -21.34 -4.97
N GLY A 256 -14.80 -20.84 -3.92
CA GLY A 256 -13.99 -19.61 -4.03
C GLY A 256 -12.61 -19.81 -4.65
N TYR A 257 -11.88 -20.84 -4.19
CA TYR A 257 -10.45 -21.02 -4.53
C TYR A 257 -10.15 -22.30 -5.32
N ASP A 258 -11.01 -23.32 -5.25
CA ASP A 258 -10.87 -24.54 -6.07
C ASP A 258 -10.90 -24.24 -7.58
N ASN A 259 -11.63 -23.20 -7.98
CA ASN A 259 -11.67 -22.71 -9.37
C ASN A 259 -10.33 -22.18 -9.90
N VAL A 260 -9.40 -21.75 -9.03
CA VAL A 260 -8.05 -21.31 -9.44
C VAL A 260 -7.10 -22.51 -9.53
N PHE A 261 -7.21 -23.46 -8.59
CA PHE A 261 -6.46 -24.71 -8.61
C PHE A 261 -6.82 -25.56 -9.84
N GLU A 262 -8.10 -25.68 -10.18
CA GLU A 262 -8.57 -26.44 -11.34
C GLU A 262 -8.23 -25.76 -12.67
N LYS A 263 -8.32 -24.42 -12.75
CA LYS A 263 -7.89 -23.66 -13.95
C LYS A 263 -6.37 -23.69 -14.19
N LEU A 264 -5.57 -23.95 -13.16
CA LEU A 264 -4.11 -24.08 -13.25
C LEU A 264 -3.63 -25.55 -13.27
N GLY A 265 -4.53 -26.53 -13.16
CA GLY A 265 -4.19 -27.95 -13.11
C GLY A 265 -3.40 -28.37 -11.86
N LEU A 266 -3.55 -27.65 -10.75
CA LEU A 266 -2.83 -27.88 -9.50
C LEU A 266 -3.74 -28.59 -8.49
N HIS A 267 -3.31 -29.74 -7.95
CA HIS A 267 -4.01 -30.44 -6.88
C HIS A 267 -3.37 -30.14 -5.52
N SER A 268 -4.17 -30.18 -4.44
CA SER A 268 -3.63 -30.22 -3.07
C SER A 268 -2.68 -31.41 -2.92
N PRO A 269 -1.48 -31.23 -2.34
CA PRO A 269 -0.52 -32.31 -2.27
C PRO A 269 -1.00 -33.43 -1.32
N PRO A 270 -0.96 -34.71 -1.75
CA PRO A 270 -1.23 -35.83 -0.86
C PRO A 270 -0.18 -35.91 0.26
N GLY A 271 -0.62 -36.15 1.50
CA GLY A 271 0.27 -36.39 2.64
C GLY A 271 0.61 -35.17 3.51
N LEU A 272 -0.02 -34.02 3.32
CA LEU A 272 0.16 -32.85 4.21
C LEU A 272 -0.47 -33.10 5.59
N ASP A 273 0.30 -32.92 6.68
CA ASP A 273 -0.20 -33.11 8.05
C ASP A 273 -1.22 -32.00 8.42
N LYS A 274 -2.45 -32.43 8.74
CA LYS A 274 -3.56 -31.55 9.13
C LYS A 274 -3.31 -30.80 10.44
N ARG A 275 -2.50 -31.32 11.36
CA ARG A 275 -2.27 -30.70 12.69
C ARG A 275 -1.35 -29.49 12.61
N LEU A 276 -0.43 -29.46 11.64
CA LEU A 276 0.51 -28.34 11.45
C LEU A 276 -0.11 -27.16 10.68
N ARG A 277 -1.19 -27.38 9.90
CA ARG A 277 -1.98 -26.31 9.27
C ARG A 277 -2.48 -25.28 10.29
N GLN A 278 -2.87 -25.73 11.49
CA GLN A 278 -3.48 -24.91 12.52
C GLN A 278 -2.48 -24.11 13.36
N ARG A 279 -1.20 -24.51 13.40
CA ARG A 279 -0.24 -23.97 14.38
C ARG A 279 0.52 -22.73 13.92
N CYS A 280 0.64 -22.47 12.61
CA CYS A 280 1.55 -21.45 12.11
C CYS A 280 0.98 -20.46 11.08
N GLY A 281 -0.23 -20.64 10.53
CA GLY A 281 -0.80 -19.76 9.49
C GLY A 281 -0.03 -19.72 8.14
N ILE A 282 1.24 -20.16 8.12
CA ILE A 282 2.14 -20.16 6.97
C ILE A 282 1.81 -21.30 5.99
N ALA A 283 1.15 -22.36 6.45
CA ALA A 283 0.78 -23.50 5.60
C ALA A 283 -0.19 -23.11 4.47
N GLU A 284 -0.96 -22.03 4.64
CA GLU A 284 -1.87 -21.49 3.61
C GLU A 284 -1.14 -20.74 2.49
N ALA A 285 0.17 -20.48 2.64
CA ALA A 285 0.95 -19.71 1.67
C ALA A 285 1.75 -20.57 0.67
N LEU A 286 1.77 -21.92 0.82
CA LEU A 286 2.49 -22.81 -0.09
C LEU A 286 1.75 -22.94 -1.42
N ALA A 287 2.36 -22.46 -2.50
CA ALA A 287 1.79 -22.44 -3.85
C ALA A 287 1.49 -23.84 -4.40
N SER A 288 2.49 -24.73 -4.32
CA SER A 288 2.50 -26.06 -4.94
C SER A 288 3.86 -26.74 -4.71
N GLN A 289 3.93 -28.03 -5.03
CA GLN A 289 5.18 -28.81 -5.05
C GLN A 289 5.80 -28.76 -6.45
N PHE A 290 7.05 -28.30 -6.55
CA PHE A 290 7.80 -28.28 -7.79
C PHE A 290 8.94 -29.30 -7.73
N SER A 291 9.08 -30.15 -8.74
CA SER A 291 10.23 -31.06 -8.83
C SER A 291 11.57 -30.32 -9.09
N ARG A 292 11.52 -29.10 -9.65
CA ARG A 292 12.69 -28.27 -9.94
C ARG A 292 12.39 -26.79 -9.69
N ALA A 293 13.35 -26.08 -9.09
CA ALA A 293 13.30 -24.63 -8.91
C ALA A 293 14.67 -24.01 -9.27
N GLY A 294 14.95 -23.83 -10.56
CA GLY A 294 16.28 -23.42 -11.04
C GLY A 294 16.74 -22.04 -10.53
N GLY A 295 15.81 -21.15 -10.20
CA GLY A 295 16.09 -19.84 -9.59
C GLY A 295 16.27 -19.86 -8.08
N ALA A 296 16.11 -21.02 -7.42
CA ALA A 296 16.26 -21.18 -5.99
C ALA A 296 17.57 -21.91 -5.62
N VAL A 297 18.05 -21.66 -4.41
CA VAL A 297 19.15 -22.38 -3.76
C VAL A 297 18.67 -22.77 -2.37
N ALA A 298 19.04 -23.98 -1.93
CA ALA A 298 18.78 -24.40 -0.56
C ALA A 298 19.91 -23.92 0.35
N GLU A 299 19.59 -23.12 1.35
CA GLU A 299 20.50 -22.52 2.30
C GLU A 299 20.31 -23.14 3.70
N GLY A 300 21.39 -23.14 4.48
CA GLY A 300 21.38 -23.57 5.88
C GLY A 300 21.53 -25.08 6.06
N ARG A 301 21.50 -25.52 7.32
CA ARG A 301 21.51 -26.94 7.68
C ARG A 301 20.14 -27.56 7.39
N GLU A 302 20.13 -28.88 7.32
CA GLU A 302 18.92 -29.67 7.23
C GLU A 302 18.18 -29.61 8.57
N TYR A 303 16.88 -29.32 8.51
CA TYR A 303 16.00 -29.37 9.67
C TYR A 303 15.24 -30.71 9.67
N ASP A 304 15.51 -31.52 10.70
CA ASP A 304 14.84 -32.80 10.97
C ASP A 304 14.32 -32.85 12.42
N ASP A 305 13.76 -31.74 12.88
CA ASP A 305 13.26 -31.55 14.25
C ASP A 305 11.83 -32.08 14.46
N GLY A 306 11.28 -32.79 13.47
CA GLY A 306 9.90 -33.26 13.48
C GLY A 306 8.85 -32.18 13.21
N THR A 307 9.25 -30.95 12.86
CA THR A 307 8.33 -29.85 12.51
C THR A 307 8.01 -29.79 11.02
N THR A 308 8.56 -30.71 10.23
CA THR A 308 8.27 -30.84 8.79
C THR A 308 6.78 -31.02 8.53
N TRP A 309 6.26 -30.35 7.51
CA TRP A 309 4.86 -30.52 7.08
C TRP A 309 4.61 -31.84 6.34
N PHE A 310 5.68 -32.51 5.91
CA PHE A 310 5.65 -33.75 5.16
C PHE A 310 6.39 -34.83 5.96
N PRO A 311 5.68 -35.72 6.65
CA PRO A 311 6.30 -36.79 7.44
C PRO A 311 7.29 -37.61 6.60
N GLY A 312 8.49 -37.83 7.13
CA GLY A 312 9.57 -38.55 6.44
C GLY A 312 10.47 -37.67 5.55
N TRP A 313 10.21 -36.37 5.51
CA TRP A 313 11.01 -35.39 4.78
C TRP A 313 11.76 -34.46 5.71
N ILE A 314 12.99 -34.14 5.35
CA ILE A 314 13.75 -33.03 5.93
C ILE A 314 13.59 -31.80 5.04
N TRP A 315 13.80 -30.62 5.59
CA TRP A 315 13.66 -29.38 4.82
C TRP A 315 14.79 -28.39 5.05
N ARG A 316 14.99 -27.53 4.05
CA ARG A 316 15.96 -26.41 4.06
C ARG A 316 15.30 -25.16 3.50
N MET A 317 15.80 -24.00 3.90
CA MET A 317 15.30 -22.72 3.38
C MET A 317 15.64 -22.63 1.90
N ALA A 318 14.64 -22.41 1.04
CA ALA A 318 14.83 -22.10 -0.36
C ALA A 318 14.89 -20.58 -0.52
N ILE A 319 16.05 -20.06 -0.90
CA ILE A 319 16.27 -18.64 -1.18
C ILE A 319 16.46 -18.42 -2.67
N CYS A 320 16.10 -17.23 -3.15
CA CYS A 320 16.35 -16.83 -4.53
C CYS A 320 17.85 -16.77 -4.77
N ARG A 321 18.35 -17.53 -5.76
CA ARG A 321 19.77 -17.54 -6.16
C ARG A 321 20.30 -16.15 -6.46
N ARG A 322 19.43 -15.25 -6.92
CA ARG A 322 19.81 -13.90 -7.36
C ARG A 322 19.79 -12.87 -6.24
N CYS A 323 18.78 -12.87 -5.38
CA CYS A 323 18.55 -11.77 -4.43
C CYS A 323 18.46 -12.22 -2.96
N GLY A 324 18.65 -13.50 -2.66
CA GLY A 324 18.61 -14.03 -1.30
C GLY A 324 17.22 -14.04 -0.66
N THR A 325 16.20 -13.48 -1.31
CA THR A 325 14.82 -13.48 -0.79
C THR A 325 14.36 -14.91 -0.53
N HIS A 326 13.81 -15.16 0.66
CA HIS A 326 13.19 -16.43 1.00
C HIS A 326 12.02 -16.71 0.06
N LEU A 327 12.12 -17.79 -0.71
CA LEU A 327 11.10 -18.23 -1.67
C LEU A 327 10.24 -19.37 -1.15
N GLY A 328 10.66 -20.07 -0.09
CA GLY A 328 9.97 -21.20 0.50
C GLY A 328 10.97 -22.26 0.99
N TRP A 329 10.70 -23.53 0.73
CA TRP A 329 11.48 -24.64 1.28
C TRP A 329 11.86 -25.67 0.22
N ARG A 330 13.03 -26.28 0.38
CA ARG A 330 13.43 -27.50 -0.34
C ARG A 330 13.20 -28.69 0.59
N PHE A 331 12.43 -29.67 0.15
CA PHE A 331 12.16 -30.90 0.87
C PHE A 331 12.96 -32.04 0.24
N GLU A 332 13.64 -32.81 1.08
CA GLU A 332 14.43 -33.97 0.68
C GLU A 332 13.94 -35.19 1.47
N SER A 333 13.73 -36.32 0.80
CA SER A 333 13.38 -37.55 1.50
C SER A 333 14.52 -37.96 2.44
N ARG A 334 14.22 -38.45 3.64
CA ARG A 334 15.25 -39.01 4.53
C ARG A 334 16.09 -40.13 3.89
N SER A 335 15.56 -40.83 2.89
CA SER A 335 16.31 -41.84 2.13
C SER A 335 17.35 -41.26 1.17
N TRP A 336 17.13 -40.03 0.65
CA TRP A 336 18.06 -39.32 -0.24
C TRP A 336 19.39 -39.00 0.44
N ASN A 337 19.35 -38.59 1.71
CA ASN A 337 20.55 -38.23 2.44
C ASN A 337 21.41 -39.44 2.80
N ARG A 338 20.79 -40.59 3.06
CA ARG A 338 21.55 -41.83 3.35
C ARG A 338 22.31 -42.36 2.14
N SER A 339 21.85 -42.08 0.92
CA SER A 339 22.50 -42.51 -0.32
C SER A 339 23.52 -41.50 -0.87
N GLY A 340 23.78 -40.40 -0.16
CA GLY A 340 24.71 -39.35 -0.63
C GLY A 340 24.28 -38.73 -1.96
N GLY A 341 22.96 -38.67 -2.23
CA GLY A 341 22.40 -38.15 -3.48
C GLY A 341 22.63 -39.04 -4.71
N ARG A 342 22.98 -40.32 -4.53
CA ARG A 342 23.20 -41.29 -5.62
C ARG A 342 22.08 -42.32 -5.77
N GLY A 343 20.82 -41.87 -5.77
CA GLY A 343 19.68 -42.73 -6.06
C GLY A 343 18.46 -41.93 -6.53
N ASP A 344 17.43 -42.62 -7.01
CA ASP A 344 16.13 -42.07 -7.48
C ASP A 344 15.29 -41.38 -6.37
N ALA A 345 15.90 -41.03 -5.25
CA ALA A 345 15.16 -40.48 -4.13
C ALA A 345 14.60 -39.08 -4.48
N SER A 346 13.36 -38.87 -4.05
CA SER A 346 12.57 -37.73 -4.42
C SER A 346 12.98 -36.49 -3.62
N LEU A 347 13.17 -35.38 -4.35
CA LEU A 347 13.22 -34.03 -3.79
C LEU A 347 12.12 -33.20 -4.43
N PHE A 348 11.62 -32.19 -3.71
CA PHE A 348 10.75 -31.18 -4.29
C PHE A 348 10.93 -29.84 -3.57
N TRP A 349 10.34 -28.79 -4.15
CA TRP A 349 10.36 -27.42 -3.65
C TRP A 349 8.94 -26.99 -3.33
N GLY A 350 8.71 -26.54 -2.10
CA GLY A 350 7.47 -25.89 -1.69
C GLY A 350 7.70 -24.38 -1.67
N LEU A 351 7.20 -23.65 -2.66
CA LEU A 351 7.44 -22.22 -2.80
C LEU A 351 6.23 -21.39 -2.31
N ILE A 352 6.49 -20.21 -1.76
CA ILE A 352 5.48 -19.29 -1.23
C ILE A 352 4.88 -18.48 -2.37
N TRP A 353 3.56 -18.55 -2.58
CA TRP A 353 2.90 -17.90 -3.72
C TRP A 353 3.16 -16.39 -3.79
N ARG A 354 3.16 -15.71 -2.62
CA ARG A 354 3.40 -14.27 -2.51
C ARG A 354 4.80 -13.83 -3.02
N HIS A 355 5.73 -14.77 -3.14
CA HIS A 355 7.08 -14.51 -3.64
C HIS A 355 7.28 -14.94 -5.10
N LEU A 356 6.26 -15.54 -5.72
CA LEU A 356 6.28 -15.93 -7.12
C LEU A 356 5.53 -14.90 -7.96
N ARG A 357 6.01 -14.66 -9.18
CA ARG A 357 5.31 -13.88 -10.20
C ARG A 357 5.17 -14.75 -11.44
N GLN A 358 3.95 -14.84 -11.97
CA GLN A 358 3.73 -15.47 -13.25
C GLN A 358 4.36 -14.59 -14.33
N HIS A 359 5.45 -15.07 -14.92
CA HIS A 359 5.89 -14.54 -16.19
C HIS A 359 4.97 -15.15 -17.25
N GLY A 360 4.12 -14.34 -17.88
CA GLY A 360 3.42 -14.76 -19.09
C GLY A 360 4.45 -15.31 -20.07
N ALA A 361 4.17 -16.47 -20.67
CA ALA A 361 5.01 -17.03 -21.71
C ALA A 361 5.28 -15.92 -22.73
N SER A 362 6.54 -15.52 -22.86
CA SER A 362 6.96 -14.33 -23.59
C SER A 362 6.59 -14.44 -25.07
N GLY A 363 5.36 -14.05 -25.41
CA GLY A 363 5.03 -13.53 -26.73
C GLY A 363 5.88 -12.29 -26.96
N ASN A 364 6.63 -12.33 -28.05
CA ASN A 364 7.65 -11.37 -28.44
C ASN A 364 7.03 -10.00 -28.80
N THR A 365 6.57 -9.22 -27.80
CA THR A 365 6.11 -7.83 -28.00
C THR A 365 7.07 -6.87 -27.32
N THR A 366 8.17 -6.61 -28.02
CA THR A 366 9.04 -5.44 -27.83
C THR A 366 8.27 -4.17 -28.15
N THR A 367 7.62 -3.56 -27.16
CA THR A 367 7.36 -2.11 -27.19
C THR A 367 8.61 -1.41 -26.63
N GLY A 368 9.21 -0.55 -27.46
CA GLY A 368 10.57 -0.01 -27.30
C GLY A 368 10.78 0.94 -26.12
N ARG A 369 10.65 0.47 -24.88
CA ARG A 369 11.31 1.10 -23.74
C ARG A 369 12.78 0.70 -23.73
N ALA A 370 13.67 1.69 -23.82
CA ALA A 370 15.10 1.49 -23.69
C ALA A 370 15.40 0.70 -22.41
N GLN A 371 15.89 -0.53 -22.56
CA GLN A 371 16.32 -1.35 -21.43
C GLN A 371 17.60 -0.73 -20.85
N LEU A 372 17.63 -0.54 -19.54
CA LEU A 372 18.83 -0.09 -18.85
C LEU A 372 19.89 -1.19 -18.88
N ARG A 373 21.14 -0.81 -19.16
CA ARG A 373 22.25 -1.74 -19.30
C ARG A 373 23.43 -1.32 -18.44
N CYS A 374 24.19 -2.30 -17.95
CA CYS A 374 25.46 -2.07 -17.26
C CYS A 374 26.56 -1.63 -18.26
N PRO A 375 27.77 -1.23 -17.82
CA PRO A 375 28.88 -0.87 -18.70
C PRO A 375 29.34 -1.97 -19.67
N LYS A 376 29.03 -3.24 -19.38
CA LYS A 376 29.28 -4.40 -20.25
C LYS A 376 28.04 -4.84 -21.06
N ASP A 377 27.07 -3.93 -21.24
CA ASP A 377 25.86 -4.11 -22.04
C ASP A 377 24.83 -5.17 -21.54
N HIS A 378 25.00 -5.76 -20.36
CA HIS A 378 23.96 -6.63 -19.79
C HIS A 378 22.75 -5.84 -19.27
N VAL A 379 21.56 -6.39 -19.45
CA VAL A 379 20.30 -5.80 -18.98
C VAL A 379 20.24 -5.76 -17.44
N LEU A 380 20.04 -4.57 -16.89
CA LEU A 380 19.83 -4.36 -15.46
C LEU A 380 18.41 -4.79 -15.07
N ARG A 381 18.27 -5.47 -13.93
CA ARG A 381 16.95 -5.77 -13.36
C ARG A 381 16.77 -5.08 -12.03
N ARG A 382 15.56 -4.57 -11.80
CA ARG A 382 15.19 -3.96 -10.53
C ARG A 382 15.04 -5.04 -9.45
N TYR A 383 15.61 -4.81 -8.28
CA TYR A 383 15.44 -5.65 -7.09
C TYR A 383 15.45 -4.79 -5.82
N ALA A 384 14.84 -5.28 -4.74
CA ALA A 384 14.90 -4.63 -3.43
C ALA A 384 16.08 -5.22 -2.64
N THR A 385 16.84 -4.37 -1.97
CA THR A 385 18.02 -4.79 -1.20
C THR A 385 17.61 -5.58 0.06
N PRO A 386 18.13 -6.80 0.27
CA PRO A 386 17.78 -7.60 1.44
C PRO A 386 18.40 -7.09 2.76
N HIS A 387 19.46 -6.29 2.70
CA HIS A 387 20.16 -5.71 3.86
C HIS A 387 20.89 -4.41 3.47
N ALA A 388 21.36 -3.62 4.44
CA ALA A 388 21.91 -2.28 4.24
C ALA A 388 23.36 -2.22 3.69
N HIS A 389 23.95 -3.33 3.26
CA HIS A 389 25.34 -3.39 2.76
C HIS A 389 25.50 -3.09 1.26
N TYR A 390 24.43 -2.83 0.52
CA TYR A 390 24.53 -2.54 -0.92
C TYR A 390 24.94 -1.09 -1.16
N VAL A 391 25.73 -0.89 -2.21
CA VAL A 391 26.23 0.43 -2.62
C VAL A 391 25.94 0.61 -4.12
N CYS A 392 25.51 1.80 -4.52
CA CYS A 392 25.33 2.14 -5.93
C CYS A 392 26.68 2.43 -6.59
N ASP A 393 27.08 1.70 -7.63
CA ASP A 393 28.37 1.89 -8.33
C ASP A 393 28.49 3.25 -9.04
N VAL A 394 27.37 3.91 -9.30
CA VAL A 394 27.35 5.21 -10.00
C VAL A 394 27.61 6.38 -9.05
N CYS A 395 27.08 6.33 -7.83
CA CYS A 395 27.14 7.46 -6.89
C CYS A 395 27.76 7.11 -5.54
N ASN A 396 28.17 5.85 -5.34
CA ASN A 396 28.71 5.31 -4.09
C ASN A 396 27.80 5.49 -2.86
N ARG A 397 26.51 5.77 -3.07
CA ARG A 397 25.54 5.87 -1.96
C ARG A 397 25.20 4.47 -1.44
N GLN A 398 25.36 4.27 -0.14
CA GLN A 398 24.86 3.09 0.55
C GLN A 398 23.33 3.07 0.56
N VAL A 399 22.76 1.91 0.24
CA VAL A 399 21.32 1.71 0.04
C VAL A 399 20.74 0.94 1.22
N LYS A 400 19.65 1.46 1.80
CA LYS A 400 19.00 0.87 2.98
C LYS A 400 18.24 -0.40 2.60
N THR A 401 18.12 -1.35 3.53
CA THR A 401 17.26 -2.53 3.39
C THR A 401 15.87 -2.16 2.86
N GLY A 402 15.43 -2.85 1.81
CA GLY A 402 14.14 -2.62 1.14
C GLY A 402 14.15 -1.55 0.05
N GLU A 403 15.18 -0.68 -0.02
CA GLU A 403 15.31 0.24 -1.16
C GLU A 403 15.67 -0.51 -2.44
N HIS A 404 15.27 0.07 -3.58
CA HIS A 404 15.43 -0.57 -4.88
C HIS A 404 16.73 -0.18 -5.60
N LEU A 405 17.38 -1.18 -6.18
CA LEU A 405 18.54 -1.07 -7.07
C LEU A 405 18.22 -1.70 -8.43
N TRP A 406 18.96 -1.28 -9.46
CA TRP A 406 19.00 -1.87 -10.79
C TRP A 406 20.32 -2.61 -10.96
N GLY A 407 20.30 -3.93 -10.79
CA GLY A 407 21.50 -4.76 -10.71
C GLY A 407 21.73 -5.67 -11.90
N CYS A 408 23.00 -5.84 -12.26
CA CYS A 408 23.53 -6.88 -13.13
C CYS A 408 24.29 -7.93 -12.31
N GLY A 409 23.70 -9.10 -12.10
CA GLY A 409 24.36 -10.18 -11.36
C GLY A 409 25.59 -10.77 -12.06
N ALA A 410 25.78 -10.54 -13.37
CA ALA A 410 26.96 -11.01 -14.11
C ALA A 410 28.17 -10.07 -13.97
N CYS A 411 27.94 -8.80 -13.65
CA CYS A 411 28.98 -7.77 -13.57
C CYS A 411 29.17 -7.24 -12.16
N ASP A 412 28.34 -7.67 -11.21
CA ASP A 412 28.24 -7.10 -9.87
C ASP A 412 28.11 -5.57 -9.93
N TYR A 413 27.19 -5.11 -10.80
CA TYR A 413 26.95 -3.68 -11.04
C TYR A 413 25.55 -3.30 -10.61
N ASP A 414 25.43 -2.35 -9.71
CA ASP A 414 24.23 -1.86 -9.06
C ASP A 414 24.04 -0.36 -9.23
N MET A 415 22.86 0.04 -9.72
CA MET A 415 22.51 1.44 -9.91
C MET A 415 21.23 1.78 -9.15
N CYS A 416 21.27 2.77 -8.24
CA CYS A 416 20.09 3.18 -7.49
C CYS A 416 19.05 3.91 -8.36
N ASP A 417 17.79 3.95 -7.90
CA ASP A 417 16.69 4.61 -8.60
C ASP A 417 16.99 6.09 -8.95
N GLY A 418 17.75 6.81 -8.09
CA GLY A 418 18.17 8.19 -8.36
C GLY A 418 19.16 8.32 -9.53
N CYS A 419 20.15 7.43 -9.62
CA CYS A 419 21.10 7.40 -10.74
C CYS A 419 20.41 6.95 -12.03
N LYS A 420 19.47 6.00 -11.92
CA LYS A 420 18.63 5.55 -13.02
C LYS A 420 17.79 6.67 -13.62
N ALA A 421 17.16 7.51 -12.79
CA ALA A 421 16.41 8.67 -13.26
C ALA A 421 17.32 9.63 -14.05
N LYS A 422 18.53 9.92 -13.54
CA LYS A 422 19.51 10.76 -14.24
C LYS A 422 20.00 10.16 -15.58
N ALA A 423 20.11 8.83 -15.67
CA ALA A 423 20.54 8.13 -16.88
C ALA A 423 19.52 8.20 -18.03
N VAL A 424 18.22 8.20 -17.71
CA VAL A 424 17.14 8.30 -18.71
C VAL A 424 17.05 9.71 -19.31
N HIS A 425 17.47 10.73 -18.57
CA HIS A 425 17.44 12.13 -19.01
C HIS A 425 18.71 12.62 -19.70
N ARG A 426 19.73 11.76 -19.87
CA ARG A 426 20.89 12.12 -20.69
C ARG A 426 20.59 11.72 -22.14
N PRO A 427 20.29 12.67 -23.06
CA PRO A 427 20.27 12.33 -24.48
C PRO A 427 21.62 11.71 -24.84
N LEU A 428 21.60 10.57 -25.53
CA LEU A 428 22.82 9.97 -26.08
C LEU A 428 23.50 11.04 -26.94
N LYS A 429 24.64 11.55 -26.45
CA LYS A 429 25.45 12.53 -27.18
C LYS A 429 25.85 11.89 -28.51
N PRO A 430 25.42 12.43 -29.67
CA PRO A 430 25.94 11.98 -30.96
C PRO A 430 27.47 12.19 -30.98
N PRO A 431 28.24 11.37 -31.73
CA PRO A 431 29.68 11.57 -31.88
C PRO A 431 29.97 13.01 -32.31
N GLU A 432 30.85 13.69 -31.57
CA GLU A 432 31.15 15.11 -31.73
C GLU A 432 31.74 15.41 -33.12
N VAL A 433 31.07 16.31 -33.86
CA VAL A 433 31.61 16.99 -35.04
C VAL A 433 31.93 18.44 -34.61
N PRO A 434 33.09 19.01 -34.99
CA PRO A 434 33.53 20.31 -34.49
C PRO A 434 32.66 21.48 -34.96
N ALA A 435 32.51 22.43 -34.05
CA ALA A 435 31.58 23.56 -34.07
C ALA A 435 31.96 24.68 -35.05
N GLY A 436 30.95 25.30 -35.65
CA GLY A 436 31.05 26.53 -36.44
C GLY A 436 29.83 27.45 -36.26
N VAL A 437 30.03 28.52 -35.47
CA VAL A 437 29.57 29.92 -35.57
C VAL A 437 28.15 30.25 -36.10
N ALA A 438 27.32 30.92 -35.28
CA ALA A 438 26.92 32.35 -35.48
C ALA A 438 25.75 32.78 -34.57
N GLU A 439 25.96 33.92 -33.90
CA GLU A 439 25.00 34.73 -33.14
C GLU A 439 24.19 35.70 -34.04
N SER A 440 22.95 35.98 -33.67
CA SER A 440 22.24 37.30 -33.70
C SER A 440 20.76 37.04 -33.36
N SER A 441 19.93 37.86 -32.71
CA SER A 441 19.96 39.27 -32.33
C SER A 441 18.75 39.53 -31.42
N ALA A 442 18.86 40.56 -30.58
CA ALA A 442 17.93 40.95 -29.52
C ALA A 442 16.51 41.37 -29.96
N SER A 443 15.53 41.20 -29.06
CA SER A 443 14.26 41.94 -29.04
C SER A 443 14.07 42.58 -27.67
N LYS A 444 14.02 43.92 -27.64
CA LYS A 444 13.71 44.74 -26.46
C LYS A 444 12.19 44.88 -26.35
N THR A 445 11.59 44.30 -25.31
CA THR A 445 10.21 44.61 -24.88
C THR A 445 10.20 45.38 -23.56
N ARG A 446 9.26 46.32 -23.46
CA ARG A 446 9.10 47.34 -22.41
C ARG A 446 8.84 46.71 -21.03
N ALA A 447 9.67 47.05 -20.05
CA ALA A 447 9.57 46.66 -18.65
C ALA A 447 8.61 47.52 -17.80
N GLY A 448 7.79 48.38 -18.42
CA GLY A 448 6.97 49.38 -17.70
C GLY A 448 5.71 48.83 -17.03
N ASP A 449 5.13 47.75 -17.54
CA ASP A 449 3.78 47.32 -17.12
C ASP A 449 3.79 46.31 -15.95
N ALA A 450 4.93 45.68 -15.66
CA ALA A 450 5.05 44.67 -14.59
C ALA A 450 5.02 45.29 -13.18
N SER A 451 5.51 46.52 -13.01
CA SER A 451 5.59 47.18 -11.70
C SER A 451 4.21 47.59 -11.15
N LEU A 452 3.26 47.93 -12.03
CA LEU A 452 1.89 48.28 -11.64
C LEU A 452 1.10 47.04 -11.20
N ALA A 453 1.33 45.90 -11.86
CA ALA A 453 0.72 44.62 -11.50
C ALA A 453 1.20 44.10 -10.13
N LEU A 454 2.49 44.30 -9.79
CA LEU A 454 3.04 43.87 -8.49
C LEU A 454 2.40 44.61 -7.30
N SER A 455 2.21 45.93 -7.39
CA SER A 455 1.61 46.72 -6.29
C SER A 455 0.11 46.39 -6.08
N ALA A 456 -0.59 46.01 -7.15
CA ALA A 456 -1.98 45.55 -7.06
C ALA A 456 -2.11 44.19 -6.35
N VAL A 457 -1.08 43.34 -6.45
CA VAL A 457 -1.04 42.04 -5.75
C VAL A 457 -0.69 42.22 -4.27
N GLU A 458 0.28 43.09 -3.94
CA GLU A 458 0.68 43.37 -2.55
C GLU A 458 -0.45 43.99 -1.73
N SER A 459 -1.29 44.84 -2.34
CA SER A 459 -2.43 45.47 -1.66
C SER A 459 -3.63 44.54 -1.43
N ALA A 460 -3.76 43.46 -2.22
CA ALA A 460 -4.87 42.49 -2.10
C ALA A 460 -4.59 41.35 -1.09
N LEU A 461 -3.31 41.10 -0.77
CA LEU A 461 -2.86 39.98 0.05
C LEU A 461 -3.44 39.97 1.49
N PRO A 462 -3.54 41.10 2.22
CA PRO A 462 -4.04 41.11 3.60
C PRO A 462 -5.54 40.79 3.72
N ALA A 463 -6.33 41.07 2.67
CA ALA A 463 -7.76 40.78 2.64
C ALA A 463 -8.06 39.28 2.41
N LEU A 464 -7.14 38.57 1.74
CA LEU A 464 -7.24 37.14 1.44
C LEU A 464 -6.81 36.25 2.61
N LEU A 465 -5.93 36.72 3.51
CA LEU A 465 -5.38 35.94 4.62
C LEU A 465 -6.22 36.00 5.92
N LYS A 466 -7.08 37.00 6.07
CA LYS A 466 -7.93 37.19 7.27
C LYS A 466 -8.88 36.02 7.65
N PRO A 467 -9.45 35.24 6.72
CA PRO A 467 -10.31 34.11 7.09
C PRO A 467 -9.58 32.80 7.40
N ILE A 468 -8.24 32.74 7.29
CA ILE A 468 -7.45 31.50 7.44
C ILE A 468 -7.07 31.22 8.91
N PHE A 469 -6.97 32.26 9.73
CA PHE A 469 -6.49 32.14 11.12
C PHE A 469 -7.40 31.38 12.12
N PRO A 470 -8.75 31.37 12.02
CA PRO A 470 -9.58 30.67 13.01
C PRO A 470 -9.54 29.14 12.93
N MET A 471 -9.13 28.56 11.80
CA MET A 471 -9.17 27.10 11.58
C MET A 471 -7.98 26.37 12.24
N VAL A 472 -6.80 27.01 12.29
CA VAL A 472 -5.59 26.44 12.90
C VAL A 472 -5.68 26.38 14.42
N HIS A 473 -6.42 27.30 15.03
CA HIS A 473 -6.59 27.32 16.50
C HIS A 473 -7.66 26.33 17.01
N GLY A 474 -8.60 25.90 16.15
CA GLY A 474 -9.66 24.96 16.50
C GLY A 474 -9.28 23.48 16.38
N MET A 475 -8.21 23.14 15.64
CA MET A 475 -7.76 21.75 15.47
C MET A 475 -6.97 21.19 16.67
N PHE A 476 -6.51 22.03 17.60
CA PHE A 476 -5.68 21.61 18.75
C PHE A 476 -6.44 21.47 20.08
N GLN A 477 -7.78 21.52 20.10
CA GLN A 477 -8.56 21.61 21.36
C GLN A 477 -9.69 20.59 21.59
N CYS A 478 -9.76 19.47 20.85
CA CYS A 478 -10.74 18.42 21.11
C CYS A 478 -10.17 17.20 21.89
N HIS A 479 -10.24 17.33 23.22
CA HIS A 479 -10.65 16.34 24.24
C HIS A 479 -9.94 14.97 24.31
N CYS A 480 -8.86 14.93 25.10
CA CYS A 480 -8.64 13.85 26.07
C CYS A 480 -9.23 14.31 27.42
N GLU A 481 -10.43 13.84 27.77
CA GLU A 481 -10.88 13.83 29.16
C GLU A 481 -10.56 12.47 29.77
N GLU A 482 -9.43 12.36 30.46
CA GLU A 482 -9.37 11.69 31.76
C GLU A 482 -7.99 11.88 32.41
N ALA A 483 -8.04 12.20 33.70
CA ALA A 483 -6.96 12.21 34.68
C ALA A 483 -6.02 13.43 34.72
N GLN A 484 -6.38 14.41 35.57
CA GLN A 484 -5.42 14.88 36.57
C GLN A 484 -6.09 15.35 37.87
N TRP A 485 -5.36 15.05 38.95
CA TRP A 485 -5.76 14.90 40.35
C TRP A 485 -5.73 16.21 41.15
N GLN A 486 -6.44 16.17 42.29
CA GLN A 486 -6.16 16.83 43.58
C GLN A 486 -5.81 18.32 43.59
N LEU A 487 -6.65 19.11 44.27
CA LEU A 487 -6.27 20.01 45.37
C LEU A 487 -7.55 20.46 46.10
N SER A 488 -7.94 19.70 47.12
CA SER A 488 -8.94 20.12 48.10
C SER A 488 -8.25 20.23 49.45
N TYR A 489 -7.64 21.38 49.72
CA TYR A 489 -7.26 21.78 51.08
C TYR A 489 -7.32 23.30 51.21
N ALA A 490 -7.93 23.72 52.32
CA ALA A 490 -7.93 25.05 52.92
C ALA A 490 -8.77 26.14 52.23
N MET A 491 -10.00 26.33 52.74
CA MET A 491 -10.42 27.60 53.36
C MET A 491 -11.85 27.47 53.88
N TYR A 492 -12.01 27.23 55.19
CA TYR A 492 -13.18 27.69 55.96
C TYR A 492 -12.82 27.76 57.46
N TRP A 493 -12.85 28.99 57.98
CA TRP A 493 -13.29 29.38 59.32
C TRP A 493 -13.77 30.84 59.16
N PRO A 494 -14.89 31.30 59.76
CA PRO A 494 -15.83 30.64 60.68
C PRO A 494 -17.08 30.05 60.05
#